data_AF-X0XDP7-F1
#
_entry.id   AF-X0XDP7-F1
#
_cell.length_a   1.000
_cell.length_b   1.000
_cell.length_c   1.000
_cell.angle_alpha   90.00
_cell.angle_beta   90.00
_cell.angle_gamma   90.00
#
_symmetry.space_group_name_H-M   'P 1'
#
loop_
_entity.id
_entity.type
_entity.pdbx_description
1 polymer ?
#
loop_
_entity_poly.entity_id
_entity_poly.type
_entity_poly.pdbx_seq_one_letter_code
_entity_poly.pdbx_strand_id
1 'polypeptide(L)' 'MSVVVMKFGGTSVADIEHIRNVARHVKREVEGGNRVAVVVSAMVGVTNQLVSWVREASVL' A
#
# COMPACT_ATOMS: atom_id res chain seq x y z
N MET A 1 -24.26 2.69 -5.66
CA MET A 1 -23.02 2.58 -6.46
C MET A 1 -22.27 3.91 -6.38
N SER A 2 -21.22 3.97 -5.55
CA SER A 2 -20.34 5.14 -5.42
C SER A 2 -18.93 4.81 -5.94
N VAL A 3 -18.09 5.84 -6.11
CA VAL A 3 -16.65 5.66 -6.34
C VAL A 3 -15.92 5.89 -5.03
N VAL A 4 -15.14 4.90 -4.59
CA VAL A 4 -14.38 4.94 -3.33
C VAL A 4 -12.90 4.80 -3.64
N VAL A 5 -12.08 5.68 -3.05
CA VAL A 5 -10.63 5.56 -3.09
C VAL A 5 -10.15 5.09 -1.72
N MET A 6 -9.52 3.92 -1.68
CA MET A 6 -8.96 3.35 -0.46
C MET A 6 -7.44 3.46 -0.49
N LYS A 7 -6.86 4.23 0.45
CA LYS A 7 -5.41 4.38 0.58
C LYS A 7 -4.88 3.63 1.78
N PHE A 8 -3.85 2.83 1.57
CA PHE A 8 -3.16 2.07 2.63
C PHE A 8 -1.69 2.51 2.74
N GLY A 9 -1.26 2.81 3.97
CA GLY A 9 0.14 3.18 4.25
C GLY A 9 1.06 1.97 4.36
N GLY A 10 2.38 2.19 4.42
CA GLY A 10 3.37 1.11 4.43
C GLY A 10 3.24 0.15 5.61
N THR A 11 2.76 0.61 6.77
CA THR A 11 2.45 -0.25 7.93
C THR A 11 1.24 -1.16 7.68
N SER A 12 0.25 -0.69 6.90
CA SER A 12 -0.92 -1.49 6.51
C SER A 12 -0.58 -2.57 5.48
N VAL A 13 0.60 -2.50 4.86
CA VAL A 13 1.10 -3.48 3.88
C VAL A 13 2.49 -3.98 4.26
N ALA A 14 2.77 -4.09 5.56
CA ALA A 14 4.10 -4.42 6.08
C ALA A 14 4.60 -5.81 5.68
N ASP A 15 3.68 -6.76 5.48
CA ASP A 15 3.95 -8.13 5.04
C ASP A 15 2.73 -8.73 4.34
N ILE A 16 2.83 -10.01 3.95
CA ILE A 16 1.77 -10.75 3.25
C ILE A 16 0.49 -10.86 4.08
N GLU A 17 0.56 -11.00 5.41
CA GLU A 17 -0.64 -11.11 6.25
C GLU A 17 -1.39 -9.79 6.29
N HIS A 18 -0.67 -8.68 6.42
CA HIS A 18 -1.21 -7.33 6.35
C HIS A 18 -1.84 -7.05 4.97
N ILE A 19 -1.18 -7.45 3.88
CA ILE A 19 -1.73 -7.32 2.51
C ILE A 19 -3.01 -8.13 2.36
N ARG A 20 -3.05 -9.37 2.88
CA ARG A 20 -4.28 -10.20 2.88
C ARG A 20 -5.40 -9.51 3.68
N ASN A 21 -5.06 -8.85 4.79
CA ASN A 21 -6.03 -8.08 5.57
C ASN A 21 -6.59 -6.90 4.77
N VAL A 22 -5.72 -6.10 4.14
CA VAL A 22 -6.10 -5.00 3.24
C VAL A 22 -7.01 -5.49 2.10
N ALA A 23 -6.66 -6.61 1.46
CA ALA A 23 -7.47 -7.21 0.40
C ALA A 23 -8.88 -7.59 0.88
N ARG A 24 -9.04 -8.07 2.12
CA ARG A 24 -10.36 -8.34 2.72
C ARG A 24 -11.19 -7.07 2.88
N HIS A 25 -10.57 -5.94 3.22
CA HIS A 25 -11.28 -4.65 3.29
C HIS A 25 -11.73 -4.17 1.91
N VAL A 26 -10.85 -4.23 0.91
CA VAL A 26 -11.17 -3.87 -0.49
C VAL A 26 -12.31 -4.73 -1.03
N LYS A 27 -12.25 -6.05 -0.79
CA LYS A 27 -13.28 -6.99 -1.22
C LYS A 27 -14.66 -6.62 -0.68
N ARG A 28 -14.77 -6.23 0.59
CA ARG A 28 -16.05 -5.81 1.21
C ARG A 28 -16.67 -4.61 0.49
N GLU A 29 -15.85 -3.62 0.11
CA GLU A 29 -16.33 -2.45 -0.63
C GLU A 29 -16.81 -2.82 -2.04
N VAL A 30 -16.08 -3.70 -2.73
CA VAL A 30 -16.48 -4.21 -4.05
C VAL A 30 -17.79 -5.01 -3.95
N GLU A 31 -17.91 -5.92 -2.97
CA GLU A 31 -19.13 -6.70 -2.73
C GLU A 31 -20.32 -5.82 -2.31
N GLY A 32 -20.06 -4.67 -1.68
CA GLY A 32 -21.06 -3.63 -1.38
C GLY A 32 -21.54 -2.84 -2.61
N GLY A 33 -21.04 -3.13 -3.82
CA GLY A 33 -21.44 -2.47 -5.06
C GLY A 33 -20.74 -1.13 -5.32
N ASN A 34 -19.60 -0.89 -4.67
CA ASN A 34 -18.78 0.31 -4.89
C ASN A 34 -17.76 0.07 -6.01
N ARG A 35 -17.47 1.11 -6.79
CA ARG A 35 -16.31 1.14 -7.68
C ARG A 35 -15.09 1.56 -6.87
N VAL A 36 -14.13 0.66 -6.71
CA VAL A 36 -13.00 0.88 -5.80
C VAL A 36 -11.72 1.15 -6.58
N ALA A 37 -11.03 2.24 -6.26
CA ALA A 37 -9.64 2.47 -6.62
C ALA A 37 -8.77 2.31 -5.37
N VAL A 38 -7.70 1.52 -5.47
CA VAL A 38 -6.82 1.23 -4.33
C VAL A 38 -5.45 1.87 -4.58
N VAL A 39 -4.97 2.64 -3.61
CA VAL A 39 -3.63 3.23 -3.61
C VAL A 39 -2.85 2.67 -2.44
N VAL A 40 -1.65 2.15 -2.71
CA VAL A 40 -0.76 1.64 -1.67
C VAL A 40 0.56 2.40 -1.68
N SER A 41 1.11 2.63 -0.49
CA SER A 41 2.52 3.01 -0.35
C SER A 41 3.42 1.77 -0.51
N ALA A 42 4.73 1.98 -0.67
CA ALA A 42 5.69 0.89 -0.48
C ALA A 42 5.57 0.29 0.93
N MET A 43 5.96 -0.98 1.08
CA MET A 43 5.99 -1.66 2.38
C MET A 43 6.87 -0.87 3.36
N VAL A 44 6.55 -0.97 4.66
CA VAL A 44 7.26 -0.23 5.71
C VAL A 44 8.79 -0.39 5.58
N GLY A 45 9.52 0.73 5.69
CA GLY A 45 10.98 0.76 5.58
C GLY A 45 11.54 0.77 4.15
N VAL A 46 10.81 0.29 3.14
CA VAL A 46 11.35 0.14 1.77
C VAL A 46 11.75 1.49 1.15
N THR A 47 10.93 2.54 1.31
CA THR A 47 11.30 3.87 0.80
C THR A 47 12.56 4.40 1.46
N ASN A 48 12.73 4.18 2.77
CA ASN A 48 13.93 4.63 3.48
C ASN A 48 15.17 3.85 3.02
N GLN A 49 15.03 2.54 2.78
CA GLN A 49 16.08 1.71 2.22
C GLN A 49 16.51 2.20 0.83
N LEU A 50 15.55 2.52 -0.06
CA LEU A 50 15.85 3.10 -1.37
C LEU A 50 16.59 4.43 -1.25
N VAL A 51 16.17 5.32 -0.32
CA VAL A 51 16.87 6.58 -0.05
C VAL A 51 18.29 6.34 0.46
N SER A 52 18.51 5.34 1.32
CA SER A 52 19.85 4.96 1.78
C SER A 52 20.75 4.56 0.63
N TRP A 53 20.26 3.68 -0.25
CA TRP A 53 21.02 3.23 -1.41
C TRP A 53 21.39 4.37 -2.36
N VAL A 54 20.47 5.30 -2.62
CA VAL A 54 20.77 6.47 -3.45
C VAL A 54 21.88 7.31 -2.81
N ARG A 55 21.82 7.53 -1.49
CA ARG A 55 22.86 8.28 -0.77
C ARG A 55 24.23 7.59 -0.87
N GLU A 56 24.28 6.29 -0.62
CA GLU A 56 25.50 5.47 -0.71
C GLU A 56 26.07 5.46 -2.13
N ALA A 57 25.22 5.34 -3.15
CA ALA A 57 25.64 5.34 -4.55
C ALA A 57 26.08 6.73 -5.05
N SER A 58 25.56 7.81 -4.47
CA SER A 58 25.84 9.19 -4.88
C SER A 58 27.16 9.76 -4.36
N VAL A 59 27.94 9.02 -3.56
CA VAL A 59 29.23 9.48 -3.01
C VAL A 59 30.38 9.40 -4.04
N LEU A 60 30.07 9.55 -5.32
CA LEU A 60 31.03 9.80 -6.42
C LEU A 60 31.00 11.29 -6.77
#